data_AF-A0A7C3A0G3-F1
#
_entry.id   AF-A0A7C3A0G3-F1
#
_cell.length_a   1.000
_cell.length_b   1.000
_cell.length_c   1.000
_cell.angle_alpha   90.00
_cell.angle_beta   90.00
_cell.angle_gamma   90.00
#
_symmetry.space_group_name_H-M   'P 1'
#
loop_
_entity.id
_entity.type
_entity.pdbx_description
1 polymer ?
#
loop_
_entity_poly.entity_id
_entity_poly.type
_entity_poly.pdbx_seq_one_letter_code
_entity_poly.pdbx_strand_id
1 'polypeptide(L)'
;METAPPTSLRDEVAARLEQDFAELWGVLQAAAAVSLRNQRHGQAAKAMAAYLAARGRLAISAFEDLASGRRPVLFGINDEGLRAMAPYATIELPLDAVLRWLKAVHERLVEHVRSSDPAWWADDSGRGELTTALGVGRDGVTPYAAAAAALRQQLSATSP
;
A
#
# COMPACT_ATOMS: atom_id res chain seq x y z
N MET A 1 -12.53 37.43 2.74
CA MET A 1 -11.45 36.45 3.02
C MET A 1 -12.09 35.09 2.89
N GLU A 2 -12.00 34.51 1.69
CA GLU A 2 -12.65 33.24 1.35
C GLU A 2 -11.77 32.12 1.93
N THR A 3 -12.22 31.51 3.01
CA THR A 3 -11.57 30.32 3.56
C THR A 3 -11.76 29.20 2.54
N ALA A 4 -10.65 28.65 2.04
CA ALA A 4 -10.69 27.46 1.20
C ALA A 4 -11.57 26.39 1.88
N PRO A 5 -12.45 25.69 1.12
CA PRO A 5 -13.27 24.65 1.71
C PRO A 5 -12.38 23.60 2.37
N PRO A 6 -12.83 23.00 3.50
CA PRO A 6 -12.06 21.95 4.15
C PRO A 6 -11.80 20.81 3.15
N THR A 7 -10.54 20.41 3.00
CA THR A 7 -10.14 19.27 2.17
C THR A 7 -10.93 18.03 2.60
N SER A 8 -11.52 17.30 1.65
CA SER A 8 -12.26 16.10 2.00
C SER A 8 -11.30 15.02 2.52
N LEU A 9 -11.71 14.24 3.52
CA LEU A 9 -10.89 13.14 4.05
C LEU A 9 -10.41 12.17 2.96
N ARG A 10 -11.24 11.94 1.93
CA ARG A 10 -10.89 11.16 0.75
C ARG A 10 -9.65 11.71 0.05
N ASP A 11 -9.60 13.03 -0.16
CA ASP A 11 -8.49 13.69 -0.82
C ASP A 11 -7.24 13.71 0.08
N GLU A 12 -7.40 13.85 1.40
CA GLU A 12 -6.32 13.71 2.37
C GLU A 12 -5.70 12.31 2.35
N VAL A 13 -6.54 11.26 2.33
CA VAL A 13 -6.09 9.87 2.26
C VAL A 13 -5.38 9.59 0.93
N ALA A 14 -5.91 10.08 -0.20
CA ALA A 14 -5.25 9.94 -1.50
C ALA A 14 -3.87 10.61 -1.50
N ALA A 15 -3.79 11.86 -1.04
CA ALA A 15 -2.52 12.59 -0.96
C ALA A 15 -1.52 11.88 -0.03
N ARG A 16 -2.00 11.33 1.08
CA ARG A 16 -1.13 10.59 2.01
C ARG A 16 -0.61 9.29 1.42
N LEU A 17 -1.44 8.54 0.70
CA LEU A 17 -1.01 7.33 0.00
C LEU A 17 0.08 7.64 -1.03
N GLU A 18 -0.07 8.70 -1.81
CA GLU A 18 0.93 9.12 -2.80
C GLU A 18 2.25 9.54 -2.14
N GLN A 19 2.17 10.35 -1.07
CA GLN A 19 3.35 10.79 -0.33
C GLN A 19 4.13 9.60 0.25
N ASP A 20 3.44 8.73 0.99
CA ASP A 20 4.07 7.58 1.64
C ASP A 20 4.58 6.55 0.61
N PHE A 21 3.91 6.43 -0.54
CA PHE A 21 4.37 5.59 -1.64
C PHE A 21 5.63 6.15 -2.30
N ALA A 22 5.72 7.46 -2.54
CA ALA A 22 6.91 8.07 -3.11
C ALA A 22 8.14 7.84 -2.22
N GLU A 23 7.96 7.95 -0.91
CA GLU A 23 8.99 7.65 0.08
C GLU A 23 9.43 6.17 0.00
N LEU A 24 8.47 5.24 0.09
CA LEU A 24 8.73 3.80 -0.02
C LEU A 24 9.44 3.45 -1.34
N TRP A 25 8.99 4.04 -2.45
CA TRP A 25 9.53 3.80 -3.77
C TRP A 25 11.01 4.14 -3.85
N GLY A 26 11.44 5.25 -3.23
CA GLY A 26 12.85 5.60 -3.12
C GLY A 26 13.66 4.53 -2.36
N VAL A 27 13.13 3.99 -1.26
CA VAL A 27 13.80 2.93 -0.49
C VAL A 27 13.89 1.63 -1.31
N LEU A 28 12.82 1.25 -2.01
CA LEU A 28 12.79 0.07 -2.87
C LEU A 28 13.79 0.19 -4.03
N GLN A 29 13.88 1.36 -4.67
CA GLN A 29 14.86 1.61 -5.73
C GLN A 29 16.29 1.56 -5.21
N ALA A 30 16.57 2.11 -4.02
CA ALA A 30 17.89 2.01 -3.40
C ALA A 30 18.27 0.55 -3.09
N ALA A 31 17.35 -0.23 -2.55
CA ALA A 31 17.55 -1.66 -2.30
C ALA A 31 17.77 -2.46 -3.60
N ALA A 32 17.01 -2.13 -4.66
CA ALA A 32 17.16 -2.74 -5.98
C ALA A 32 18.53 -2.42 -6.61
N ALA A 33 19.01 -1.18 -6.49
CA ALA A 33 20.30 -0.75 -7.04
C ALA A 33 21.48 -1.51 -6.45
N VAL A 34 21.40 -1.91 -5.17
CA VAL A 34 22.44 -2.69 -4.50
C VAL A 34 22.20 -4.20 -4.53
N SER A 35 21.08 -4.67 -5.09
CA SER A 35 20.67 -6.09 -5.06
C SER A 35 21.67 -7.05 -5.69
N LEU A 36 22.42 -6.62 -6.71
CA LEU A 36 23.47 -7.42 -7.35
C LEU A 36 24.66 -7.68 -6.42
N ARG A 37 24.94 -6.75 -5.50
CA ARG A 37 26.02 -6.86 -4.51
C ARG A 37 25.54 -7.46 -3.19
N ASN A 38 24.26 -7.27 -2.86
CA ASN A 38 23.64 -7.80 -1.66
C ASN A 38 22.26 -8.38 -2.00
N GLN A 39 22.23 -9.69 -2.27
CA GLN A 39 20.99 -10.40 -2.62
C GLN A 39 19.93 -10.33 -1.51
N ARG A 40 20.33 -10.19 -0.23
CA ARG A 40 19.38 -10.06 0.88
C ARG A 40 18.57 -8.77 0.78
N HIS A 41 19.20 -7.67 0.39
CA HIS A 41 18.51 -6.39 0.16
C HIS A 41 17.50 -6.51 -0.99
N GLY A 42 17.90 -7.17 -2.09
CA GLY A 42 17.02 -7.42 -3.22
C GLY A 42 15.81 -8.27 -2.84
N GLN A 43 16.01 -9.34 -2.06
CA GLN A 43 14.91 -10.21 -1.62
C GLN A 43 14.00 -9.54 -0.59
N ALA A 44 14.53 -8.74 0.34
CA ALA A 44 13.72 -7.96 1.27
C ALA A 44 12.82 -6.97 0.53
N ALA A 45 13.37 -6.25 -0.46
CA ALA A 45 12.60 -5.33 -1.31
C ALA A 45 11.53 -6.07 -2.12
N LYS A 46 11.87 -7.24 -2.70
CA LYS A 46 10.92 -8.05 -3.46
C LYS A 46 9.76 -8.54 -2.59
N ALA A 47 10.06 -9.11 -1.42
CA ALA A 47 9.05 -9.61 -0.49
C ALA A 47 8.12 -8.49 -0.01
N MET A 48 8.69 -7.33 0.34
CA MET A 48 7.92 -6.16 0.75
C MET A 48 7.01 -5.67 -0.38
N ALA A 49 7.53 -5.56 -1.60
CA ALA A 49 6.76 -5.11 -2.75
C ALA A 49 5.62 -6.07 -3.11
N ALA A 50 5.86 -7.38 -3.05
CA ALA A 50 4.83 -8.39 -3.28
C ALA A 50 3.70 -8.31 -2.23
N TYR A 51 4.06 -8.19 -0.95
CA TYR A 51 3.09 -8.01 0.13
C TYR A 51 2.20 -6.78 -0.09
N LEU A 52 2.82 -5.62 -0.37
CA LEU A 52 2.09 -4.38 -0.55
C LEU A 52 1.23 -4.38 -1.82
N ALA A 53 1.67 -5.02 -2.89
CA ALA A 53 0.88 -5.21 -4.09
C ALA A 53 -0.36 -6.09 -3.80
N ALA A 54 -0.18 -7.17 -3.05
CA ALA A 54 -1.30 -8.00 -2.62
C ALA A 54 -2.28 -7.23 -1.72
N ARG A 55 -1.76 -6.44 -0.77
CA ARG A 55 -2.59 -5.61 0.13
C ARG A 55 -3.38 -4.55 -0.65
N GLY A 56 -2.75 -3.88 -1.60
CA GLY A 56 -3.40 -2.90 -2.46
C GLY A 56 -4.51 -3.50 -3.34
N ARG A 57 -4.32 -4.73 -3.85
CA ARG A 57 -5.37 -5.43 -4.60
C ARG A 57 -6.61 -5.75 -3.76
N LEU A 58 -6.42 -6.11 -2.50
CA LEU A 58 -7.53 -6.34 -1.58
C LEU A 58 -8.30 -5.04 -1.30
N ALA A 59 -7.57 -3.92 -1.15
CA ALA A 59 -8.19 -2.61 -1.01
C ALA A 59 -9.00 -2.23 -2.26
N ILE A 60 -8.44 -2.42 -3.46
CA ILE A 60 -9.15 -2.20 -4.72
C ILE A 60 -10.44 -3.04 -4.79
N SER A 61 -10.37 -4.32 -4.43
CA SER A 61 -11.55 -5.20 -4.39
C SER A 61 -12.65 -4.68 -3.45
N ALA A 62 -12.27 -4.09 -2.31
CA ALA A 62 -13.23 -3.49 -1.38
C ALA A 62 -13.95 -2.28 -1.99
N PHE A 63 -13.23 -1.42 -2.73
CA PHE A 63 -13.84 -0.32 -3.48
C PHE A 63 -14.77 -0.84 -4.59
N GLU A 64 -14.37 -1.88 -5.32
CA GLU A 64 -15.18 -2.50 -6.37
C GLU A 64 -16.46 -3.15 -5.82
N ASP A 65 -16.41 -3.74 -4.62
CA ASP A 65 -17.58 -4.25 -3.91
C ASP A 65 -18.56 -3.13 -3.54
N LEU A 66 -18.09 -2.06 -2.92
CA LEU A 66 -18.93 -0.90 -2.58
C LEU A 66 -19.56 -0.27 -3.80
N ALA A 67 -18.78 -0.08 -4.88
CA ALA A 67 -19.28 0.46 -6.14
C ALA A 67 -20.39 -0.41 -6.77
N SER A 68 -20.37 -1.72 -6.48
CA SER A 68 -21.38 -2.67 -6.91
C SER A 68 -22.56 -2.81 -5.93
N GLY A 69 -22.61 -2.00 -4.86
CA GLY A 69 -23.61 -2.12 -3.79
C GLY A 69 -23.45 -3.39 -2.93
N ARG A 70 -22.29 -4.05 -2.99
CA ARG A 70 -21.95 -5.19 -2.14
C ARG A 70 -21.20 -4.71 -0.89
N ARG A 71 -21.33 -5.46 0.21
CA ARG A 71 -20.46 -5.24 1.37
C ARG A 71 -19.04 -5.72 1.05
N PRO A 72 -18.01 -4.92 1.34
CA PRO A 72 -16.62 -5.35 1.21
C PRO A 72 -16.38 -6.68 1.90
N VAL A 73 -15.90 -7.66 1.15
CA VAL A 73 -15.32 -8.85 1.77
C VAL A 73 -13.89 -8.50 2.15
N LEU A 74 -13.75 -7.91 3.33
CA LEU A 74 -12.47 -7.87 4.02
C LEU A 74 -12.19 -9.30 4.47
N PHE A 75 -11.63 -10.11 3.58
CA PHE A 75 -11.10 -11.42 3.97
C PHE A 75 -10.29 -11.19 5.25
N GLY A 76 -10.50 -12.03 6.27
CA GLY A 76 -9.82 -11.98 7.57
C GLY A 76 -8.32 -12.27 7.45
N ILE A 77 -7.68 -11.60 6.51
CA ILE A 77 -6.28 -11.65 6.18
C ILE A 77 -5.60 -10.98 7.35
N ASN A 78 -5.13 -11.81 8.26
CA ASN A 78 -4.06 -11.40 9.12
C ASN A 78 -2.93 -10.89 8.20
N ASP A 79 -2.52 -9.64 8.39
CA ASP A 79 -1.44 -9.03 7.62
C ASP A 79 -0.18 -9.93 7.62
N GLU A 80 -0.01 -10.72 8.68
CA GLU A 80 1.01 -11.76 8.81
C GLU A 80 0.91 -12.86 7.75
N GLY A 81 -0.28 -13.42 7.50
CA GLY A 81 -0.48 -14.43 6.47
C GLY A 81 -0.23 -13.89 5.07
N LEU A 82 -0.63 -12.64 4.81
CA LEU A 82 -0.35 -11.98 3.53
C LEU A 82 1.15 -11.74 3.33
N ARG A 83 1.85 -11.27 4.36
CA ARG A 83 3.32 -11.09 4.34
C ARG A 83 4.04 -12.41 4.09
N ALA A 84 3.55 -13.51 4.67
CA ALA A 84 4.11 -14.83 4.45
C ALA A 84 3.84 -15.35 3.03
N MET A 85 2.64 -15.16 2.49
CA MET A 85 2.21 -15.81 1.24
C MET A 85 2.57 -15.02 -0.03
N ALA A 86 2.52 -13.69 0.01
CA ALA A 86 2.74 -12.85 -1.18
C ALA A 86 4.10 -13.07 -1.87
N PRO A 87 5.21 -13.31 -1.16
CA PRO A 87 6.49 -13.63 -1.79
C PRO A 87 6.45 -14.90 -2.64
N TYR A 88 5.71 -15.93 -2.22
CA TYR A 88 5.59 -17.18 -2.98
C TYR A 88 4.86 -16.98 -4.31
N ALA A 89 3.84 -16.12 -4.33
CA ALA A 89 3.12 -15.79 -5.56
C ALA A 89 3.98 -15.06 -6.61
N THR A 90 5.16 -14.56 -6.20
CA THR A 90 6.08 -13.81 -7.07
C THR A 90 7.47 -14.45 -7.14
N ILE A 91 7.64 -15.69 -6.65
CA ILE A 91 8.96 -16.31 -6.47
C ILE A 91 9.75 -16.37 -7.79
N GLU A 92 9.08 -16.71 -8.89
CA GLU A 92 9.66 -16.78 -10.24
C GLU A 92 9.85 -15.41 -10.91
N LEU A 93 9.25 -14.35 -10.38
CA LEU A 93 9.32 -13.03 -11.00
C LEU A 93 10.62 -12.29 -10.62
N PRO A 94 11.29 -11.61 -11.55
CA PRO A 94 12.42 -10.75 -11.19
C PRO A 94 11.94 -9.53 -10.39
N LEU A 95 12.85 -8.93 -9.59
CA LEU A 95 12.52 -7.80 -8.70
C LEU A 95 11.89 -6.63 -9.47
N ASP A 96 12.40 -6.30 -10.66
CA ASP A 96 11.87 -5.22 -11.50
C ASP A 96 10.40 -5.45 -11.89
N ALA A 97 10.01 -6.70 -12.19
CA ALA A 97 8.64 -7.05 -12.50
C ALA A 97 7.72 -6.88 -11.28
N VAL A 98 8.18 -7.28 -10.09
CA VAL A 98 7.42 -7.10 -8.84
C VAL A 98 7.27 -5.62 -8.50
N LEU A 99 8.31 -4.81 -8.69
CA LEU A 99 8.25 -3.35 -8.48
C LEU A 99 7.29 -2.67 -9.46
N ARG A 100 7.34 -3.03 -10.75
CA ARG A 100 6.36 -2.54 -11.74
C ARG A 100 4.93 -2.90 -11.36
N TRP A 101 4.72 -4.13 -10.88
CA TRP A 101 3.40 -4.57 -10.45
C TRP A 101 2.89 -3.77 -9.24
N LEU A 102 3.73 -3.59 -8.21
CA LEU A 102 3.40 -2.74 -7.07
C LEU A 102 3.00 -1.32 -7.50
N LYS A 103 3.78 -0.71 -8.40
CA LYS A 103 3.49 0.64 -8.90
C LYS A 103 2.14 0.73 -9.59
N ALA A 104 1.83 -0.22 -10.48
CA ALA A 104 0.54 -0.27 -11.16
C ALA A 104 -0.64 -0.46 -10.19
N VAL A 105 -0.46 -1.29 -9.15
CA VAL A 105 -1.47 -1.46 -8.10
C VAL A 105 -1.67 -0.17 -7.31
N HIS A 106 -0.59 0.53 -6.96
CA HIS A 106 -0.67 1.81 -6.26
C HIS A 106 -1.42 2.87 -7.07
N GLU A 107 -1.07 3.05 -8.34
CA GLU A 107 -1.72 4.02 -9.24
C GLU A 107 -3.23 3.75 -9.33
N ARG A 108 -3.62 2.49 -9.55
CA ARG A 108 -5.03 2.09 -9.58
C ARG A 108 -5.73 2.28 -8.23
N LEU A 109 -5.05 2.03 -7.12
CA LEU A 109 -5.62 2.23 -5.78
C LEU A 109 -5.92 3.72 -5.52
N VAL A 110 -4.99 4.61 -5.84
CA VAL A 110 -5.18 6.06 -5.71
C VAL A 110 -6.33 6.54 -6.60
N GLU A 111 -6.44 6.01 -7.82
CA GLU A 111 -7.58 6.28 -8.69
C GLU A 111 -8.92 5.88 -8.05
N HIS A 112 -9.02 4.68 -7.47
CA HIS A 112 -10.24 4.22 -6.78
C HIS A 112 -10.58 5.10 -5.57
N VAL A 113 -9.58 5.50 -4.79
CA VAL A 113 -9.80 6.43 -3.67
C VAL A 113 -10.37 7.74 -4.19
N ARG A 114 -9.77 8.35 -5.21
CA ARG A 114 -10.21 9.65 -5.75
C ARG A 114 -11.59 9.59 -6.41
N SER A 115 -11.90 8.50 -7.11
CA SER A 115 -13.18 8.33 -7.81
C SER A 115 -14.30 7.79 -6.91
N SER A 116 -13.99 7.38 -5.68
CA SER A 116 -14.99 6.85 -4.76
C SER A 116 -16.00 7.91 -4.31
N ASP A 117 -17.20 7.44 -4.00
CA ASP A 117 -18.32 8.28 -3.56
C ASP A 117 -17.95 9.01 -2.25
N PRO A 118 -17.98 10.36 -2.23
CA PRO A 118 -17.73 11.14 -1.01
C PRO A 118 -18.60 10.73 0.18
N ALA A 119 -19.81 10.23 -0.06
CA ALA A 119 -20.72 9.79 1.01
C ALA A 119 -20.15 8.63 1.83
N TRP A 120 -19.35 7.75 1.22
CA TRP A 120 -18.72 6.61 1.91
C TRP A 120 -17.68 7.05 2.95
N TRP A 121 -17.10 8.24 2.77
CA TRP A 121 -16.10 8.81 3.68
C TRP A 121 -16.72 9.66 4.79
N ALA A 122 -17.91 10.22 4.53
CA ALA A 122 -18.69 10.97 5.50
C ALA A 122 -19.35 10.05 6.54
N ASP A 123 -19.82 8.87 6.11
CA ASP A 123 -20.39 7.85 7.00
C ASP A 123 -19.31 7.13 7.83
N ASP A 124 -19.54 6.99 9.13
CA ASP A 124 -18.58 6.37 10.06
C ASP A 124 -18.35 4.88 9.75
N SER A 125 -19.40 4.17 9.34
CA SER A 125 -19.33 2.74 9.01
C SER A 125 -18.59 2.53 7.70
N GLY A 126 -18.98 3.25 6.64
CA GLY A 126 -18.30 3.24 5.33
C GLY A 126 -16.83 3.63 5.45
N ARG A 127 -16.54 4.70 6.20
CA ARG A 127 -15.17 5.15 6.46
C ARG A 127 -14.37 4.10 7.22
N GLY A 128 -14.97 3.42 8.20
CA GLY A 128 -14.32 2.33 8.94
C GLY A 128 -13.95 1.15 8.04
N GLU A 129 -14.86 0.73 7.16
CA GLU A 129 -14.61 -0.34 6.18
C GLU A 129 -13.49 0.05 5.20
N LEU A 130 -13.51 1.28 4.68
CA LEU A 130 -12.51 1.79 3.74
C LEU A 130 -11.12 1.98 4.35
N THR A 131 -11.03 2.56 5.55
CA THR A 131 -9.74 2.74 6.24
C THR A 131 -9.12 1.40 6.65
N THR A 132 -9.95 0.43 7.05
CA THR A 132 -9.52 -0.96 7.29
C THR A 132 -9.03 -1.62 5.99
N ALA A 133 -9.76 -1.44 4.89
CA ALA A 133 -9.38 -1.94 3.57
C ALA A 133 -8.04 -1.38 3.12
N LEU A 134 -7.78 -0.09 3.35
CA LEU A 134 -6.51 0.55 3.05
C LEU A 134 -5.37 0.18 4.02
N GLY A 135 -5.69 -0.44 5.15
CA GLY A 135 -4.73 -0.77 6.20
C GLY A 135 -4.14 0.48 6.87
N VAL A 136 -4.89 1.59 6.86
CA VAL A 136 -4.49 2.82 7.55
C VAL A 136 -4.72 2.59 9.04
N GLY A 137 -3.65 2.64 9.83
CA GLY A 137 -3.73 2.47 11.29
C GLY A 137 -4.54 3.59 11.96
N ARG A 138 -4.88 3.42 13.24
CA ARG A 138 -5.61 4.43 14.04
C ARG A 138 -4.93 5.80 14.06
N ASP A 139 -3.60 5.84 13.89
CA ASP A 139 -2.80 7.07 13.85
C ASP A 139 -2.58 7.62 12.42
N GLY A 140 -3.31 7.10 11.42
CA GLY A 140 -3.15 7.53 10.03
C GLY A 140 -1.93 6.96 9.31
N VAL A 141 -1.19 6.05 9.93
CA VAL A 141 0.00 5.41 9.34
C VAL A 141 -0.44 4.44 8.23
N THR A 142 0.03 4.69 7.01
CA THR A 142 -0.22 3.79 5.89
C THR A 142 0.70 2.57 5.92
N PRO A 143 0.32 1.45 5.25
CA PRO A 143 1.21 0.31 5.07
C PRO A 143 2.53 0.68 4.37
N TYR A 144 2.53 1.72 3.52
CA TYR A 144 3.71 2.19 2.83
C TYR A 144 4.74 2.83 3.77
N ALA A 145 4.30 3.72 4.66
CA ALA A 145 5.18 4.35 5.65
C ALA A 145 5.80 3.31 6.60
N ALA A 146 5.00 2.37 7.09
CA ALA A 146 5.47 1.28 7.93
C ALA A 146 6.49 0.38 7.19
N ALA A 147 6.22 0.06 5.92
CA ALA A 147 7.12 -0.72 5.09
C ALA A 147 8.44 0.00 4.79
N ALA A 148 8.39 1.31 4.51
CA ALA A 148 9.58 2.11 4.26
C ALA A 148 10.49 2.14 5.50
N ALA A 149 9.92 2.34 6.68
CA ALA A 149 10.66 2.30 7.94
C ALA A 149 11.29 0.92 8.19
N ALA A 150 10.51 -0.16 8.06
CA ALA A 150 11.00 -1.52 8.27
C ALA A 150 12.11 -1.90 7.29
N LEU A 151 11.96 -1.56 6.00
CA LEU A 151 12.98 -1.83 4.99
C LEU A 151 14.26 -1.05 5.29
N ARG A 152 14.19 0.24 5.65
CA ARG A 152 15.38 1.00 6.05
C ARG A 152 16.11 0.36 7.22
N GLN A 153 15.38 -0.06 8.25
CA GLN A 153 15.99 -0.74 9.41
C GLN A 153 16.73 -2.01 8.99
N GLN A 154 16.14 -2.83 8.12
CA GLN A 154 16.77 -4.02 7.59
C GLN A 154 18.03 -3.71 6.76
N LEU A 155 17.98 -2.68 5.91
CA LEU A 155 19.11 -2.26 5.08
C LEU A 155 20.28 -1.72 5.94
N SER A 156 19.97 -0.95 7.00
CA SER A 156 20.97 -0.42 7.92
C SER A 156 21.58 -1.50 8.81
N ALA A 157 20.80 -2.46 9.28
CA ALA A 157 21.27 -3.59 10.10
C ALA A 157 22.16 -4.57 9.33
N THR A 158 22.20 -4.48 8.01
CA THR A 158 22.99 -5.35 7.12
C THR A 158 24.18 -4.61 6.50
N SER A 159 24.47 -3.38 6.92
CA SER A 159 25.70 -2.67 6.56
C SER A 159 26.85 -3.16 7.47
N PRO A 160 28.01 -3.54 6.89
CA PRO A 160 29.17 -4.03 7.65
C PRO A 160 29.82 -2.96 8.53
#